data_AF-A0A1M7YWV9-F1
#
_entry.id   AF-A0A1M7YWV9-F1
#
_cell.length_a   1.000
_cell.length_b   1.000
_cell.length_c   1.000
_cell.angle_alpha   90.00
_cell.angle_beta   90.00
_cell.angle_gamma   90.00
#
_symmetry.space_group_name_H-M   'P 1'
#
loop_
_entity.id
_entity.type
_entity.pdbx_description
1 polymer ?
#
loop_
_entity_poly.entity_id
_entity_poly.type
_entity_poly.pdbx_seq_one_letter_code
_entity_poly.pdbx_strand_id
1 'polypeptide(L)'
;MKMTFRWYGEGNDQISLQNIRQIPGVEGIVWSLHDMPAGEVWEQSRIDQEKELIEKAGFHVDVVESVNVHEDIKLGLPTREQYIENYKETLRRLAKAGVKVNSYHLRCLERTG
;
A
#
# COMPACT_ATOMS: atom_id res chain seq x y z
N MET A 1 -12.24 -18.18 -3.61
CA MET A 1 -11.79 -17.35 -2.47
C MET A 1 -10.29 -17.18 -2.63
N LYS A 2 -9.79 -15.94 -2.66
CA LYS A 2 -8.35 -15.66 -2.79
C LYS A 2 -7.76 -15.48 -1.40
N MET A 3 -6.80 -16.32 -1.01
CA MET A 3 -6.13 -16.17 0.28
C MET A 3 -4.91 -15.27 0.13
N THR A 4 -4.83 -14.25 0.97
CA THR A 4 -3.74 -13.28 0.95
C THR A 4 -3.09 -13.15 2.32
N PHE A 5 -1.82 -12.78 2.34
CA PHE A 5 -1.08 -12.52 3.57
C PHE A 5 -0.60 -11.06 3.59
N ARG A 6 -0.75 -10.36 4.72
CA ARG A 6 -0.22 -9.00 4.85
C ARG A 6 1.27 -9.05 5.18
N TRP A 7 2.07 -8.38 4.36
CA TRP A 7 3.52 -8.34 4.50
C TRP A 7 4.01 -6.90 4.44
N TYR A 8 4.93 -6.53 5.32
CA TYR A 8 5.34 -5.13 5.53
C TYR A 8 6.55 -4.69 4.70
N GLY A 9 7.07 -5.55 3.82
CA GLY A 9 8.25 -5.24 3.03
C GLY A 9 9.55 -5.78 3.64
N GLU A 10 10.59 -5.82 2.82
CA GLU A 10 11.92 -6.28 3.23
C GLU A 10 12.53 -5.30 4.24
N GLY A 11 13.09 -5.83 5.34
CA GLY A 11 13.64 -5.03 6.44
C GLY A 11 12.61 -4.49 7.43
N ASN A 12 11.33 -4.44 7.07
CA ASN A 12 10.23 -4.07 7.97
C ASN A 12 9.56 -5.29 8.61
N ASP A 13 9.46 -6.40 7.88
CA ASP A 13 8.90 -7.65 8.36
C ASP A 13 9.98 -8.69 8.69
N GLN A 14 9.85 -9.39 9.82
CA GLN A 14 10.72 -10.52 10.16
C GLN A 14 10.34 -11.79 9.38
N ILE A 15 9.11 -11.84 8.85
CA ILE A 15 8.61 -12.93 8.03
C ILE A 15 8.99 -12.66 6.58
N SER A 16 9.81 -13.55 6.00
CA SER A 16 10.19 -13.45 4.59
C SER A 16 9.06 -13.94 3.67
N LEU A 17 9.07 -13.49 2.40
CA LEU A 17 8.17 -14.01 1.37
C LEU A 17 8.32 -15.53 1.16
N GLN A 18 9.51 -16.09 1.41
CA GLN A 18 9.74 -17.54 1.36
C GLN A 18 9.02 -18.28 2.48
N ASN A 19 8.95 -17.69 3.69
CA ASN A 19 8.17 -18.25 4.79
C ASN A 19 6.67 -18.23 4.45
N ILE A 20 6.18 -17.11 3.89
CA ILE A 20 4.77 -16.95 3.51
C ILE A 20 4.37 -17.97 2.43
N ARG A 21 5.29 -18.29 1.51
CA ARG A 21 5.03 -19.25 0.41
C ARG A 21 4.76 -20.66 0.90
N GLN A 22 5.19 -21.00 2.11
CA GLN A 22 4.93 -22.31 2.72
C GLN A 22 3.50 -22.44 3.26
N ILE A 23 2.75 -21.33 3.40
CA ILE A 23 1.38 -21.34 3.90
C ILE A 23 0.45 -21.87 2.80
N PRO A 24 -0.24 -23.01 3.02
CA PRO A 24 -1.10 -23.59 1.99
C PRO A 24 -2.23 -22.65 1.58
N GLY A 25 -2.37 -22.44 0.27
CA GLY A 25 -3.45 -21.68 -0.33
C GLY A 25 -3.21 -20.17 -0.45
N VAL A 26 -2.19 -19.60 0.20
CA VAL A 26 -1.83 -18.18 0.02
C VAL A 26 -1.29 -17.96 -1.39
N GLU A 27 -1.94 -17.07 -2.13
CA GLU A 27 -1.63 -16.76 -3.53
C GLU A 27 -1.25 -15.29 -3.77
N GLY A 28 -1.46 -14.44 -2.76
CA GLY A 28 -1.24 -13.01 -2.87
C GLY A 28 -0.71 -12.35 -1.61
N ILE A 29 -0.07 -11.21 -1.81
CA ILE A 29 0.41 -10.37 -0.72
C ILE A 29 -0.44 -9.09 -0.68
N VAL A 30 -0.85 -8.73 0.54
CA VAL A 30 -1.35 -7.39 0.85
C VAL A 30 -0.15 -6.55 1.29
N TRP A 31 0.18 -5.51 0.54
CA TRP A 31 1.42 -4.76 0.68
C TRP A 31 1.19 -3.24 0.74
N SER A 32 2.24 -2.49 1.07
CA SER A 32 2.25 -1.02 1.05
C SER A 32 3.69 -0.50 1.05
N LEU A 33 3.91 0.73 0.57
CA LEU A 33 5.19 1.43 0.74
C LEU A 33 5.19 2.16 2.09
N HIS A 34 5.69 1.48 3.14
CA HIS A 34 5.62 1.96 4.52
C HIS A 34 6.53 3.16 4.83
N ASP A 35 7.54 3.40 3.99
CA ASP A 35 8.44 4.55 4.08
C ASP A 35 7.83 5.83 3.48
N MET A 36 6.74 5.72 2.71
CA MET A 36 6.12 6.86 2.05
C MET A 36 5.28 7.70 3.02
N PRO A 37 5.53 9.01 3.13
CA PRO A 37 4.69 9.90 3.94
C PRO A 37 3.25 9.95 3.41
N ALA A 38 2.30 10.23 4.31
CA ALA A 38 0.92 10.45 3.91
C ALA A 38 0.84 11.67 2.97
N GLY A 39 0.05 11.58 1.91
CA GLY A 39 -0.16 12.67 0.97
C GLY A 39 0.91 12.80 -0.13
N GLU A 40 2.03 12.07 -0.05
CA GLU A 40 3.02 12.02 -1.12
C GLU A 40 2.58 11.11 -2.27
N VAL A 41 2.96 11.47 -3.50
CA VAL A 41 2.69 10.65 -4.68
C VAL A 41 3.65 9.46 -4.68
N TRP A 42 3.13 8.25 -4.85
CA TRP A 42 3.99 7.07 -5.02
C TRP A 42 4.56 7.05 -6.42
N GLU A 43 5.89 7.05 -6.52
CA GLU A 43 6.56 6.93 -7.81
C GLU A 43 6.31 5.59 -8.48
N GLN A 44 6.10 5.59 -9.80
CA GLN A 44 5.81 4.37 -10.55
C GLN A 44 6.95 3.34 -10.39
N SER A 45 8.20 3.81 -10.38
CA SER A 45 9.38 2.96 -10.16
C SER A 45 9.37 2.26 -8.81
N ARG A 46 8.90 2.93 -7.75
CA ARG A 46 8.78 2.35 -6.40
C ARG A 46 7.71 1.26 -6.35
N ILE A 47 6.57 1.52 -6.98
CA ILE A 47 5.47 0.55 -7.13
C ILE A 47 5.97 -0.68 -7.90
N ASP A 48 6.66 -0.47 -9.01
CA ASP A 48 7.14 -1.55 -9.87
C ASP A 48 8.22 -2.38 -9.18
N GLN A 49 9.11 -1.76 -8.40
CA GLN A 49 10.13 -2.45 -7.61
C GLN A 49 9.50 -3.40 -6.58
N GLU A 50 8.54 -2.90 -5.80
CA GLU A 50 7.87 -3.70 -4.77
C GLU A 50 7.04 -4.82 -5.39
N LYS A 51 6.36 -4.51 -6.51
CA LYS A 51 5.65 -5.50 -7.31
C LYS A 51 6.57 -6.61 -7.80
N GLU A 52 7.70 -6.26 -8.40
CA GLU A 52 8.64 -7.23 -8.93
C GLU A 52 9.18 -8.15 -7.83
N LEU A 53 9.45 -7.62 -6.64
CA LEU A 53 9.88 -8.40 -5.48
C LEU A 53 8.83 -9.45 -5.08
N ILE A 54 7.57 -9.04 -4.99
CA ILE A 54 6.45 -9.92 -4.61
C ILE A 54 6.16 -10.96 -5.71
N GLU A 55 6.15 -10.55 -6.98
CA GLU A 55 5.89 -11.44 -8.11
C GLU A 55 7.02 -12.46 -8.30
N LYS A 56 8.29 -12.08 -8.07
CA LYS A 56 9.42 -13.02 -8.04
C LYS A 56 9.27 -14.10 -6.97
N ALA A 57 8.63 -13.78 -5.86
CA ALA A 57 8.29 -14.76 -4.82
C ALA A 57 7.06 -15.62 -5.19
N GLY A 58 6.42 -15.36 -6.32
CA GLY A 58 5.30 -16.12 -6.89
C GLY A 58 3.92 -15.73 -6.37
N PHE A 59 3.76 -14.51 -5.85
CA PHE A 59 2.49 -13.98 -5.39
C PHE A 59 1.96 -12.88 -6.30
N HIS A 60 0.64 -12.68 -6.30
CA HIS A 60 0.04 -11.51 -6.93
C HIS A 60 -0.03 -10.29 -5.98
N VAL A 61 -0.16 -9.10 -6.56
CA VAL A 61 -0.18 -7.80 -5.85
C VAL A 61 -1.55 -7.09 -5.87
N ASP A 62 -2.63 -7.85 -6.07
CA ASP A 62 -4.00 -7.33 -6.26
C ASP A 62 -4.49 -6.32 -5.17
N VAL A 63 -3.93 -6.34 -3.95
CA VAL A 63 -4.41 -5.55 -2.80
C VAL A 63 -3.30 -4.72 -2.17
N VAL A 64 -3.56 -3.44 -1.95
CA VAL A 64 -2.73 -2.54 -1.14
C VAL A 64 -3.43 -2.22 0.18
N GLU A 65 -2.70 -2.30 1.29
CA GLU A 65 -3.15 -1.86 2.62
C GLU A 65 -1.98 -1.23 3.41
N SER A 66 -1.80 0.09 3.39
CA SER A 66 -2.74 1.12 2.91
C SER A 66 -2.03 2.31 2.27
N VAL A 67 -2.65 2.90 1.25
CA VAL A 67 -2.29 4.28 0.86
C VAL A 67 -2.84 5.23 1.93
N ASN A 68 -1.95 5.84 2.69
CA ASN A 68 -2.31 6.70 3.83
C ASN A 68 -3.04 7.98 3.38
N VAL A 69 -4.17 8.26 4.03
CA VAL A 69 -4.93 9.50 3.82
C VAL A 69 -4.33 10.61 4.68
N HIS A 70 -3.92 11.71 4.05
CA HIS A 70 -3.35 12.86 4.75
C HIS A 70 -4.34 13.49 5.75
N GLU A 71 -3.85 14.00 6.89
CA GLU A 71 -4.69 14.55 7.96
C GLU A 71 -5.53 15.75 7.50
N ASP A 72 -5.00 16.61 6.63
CA ASP A 72 -5.75 17.76 6.10
C ASP A 72 -7.01 17.35 5.34
N ILE A 73 -7.02 16.16 4.72
CA ILE A 73 -8.22 15.59 4.10
C ILE A 73 -9.24 15.24 5.20
N LYS A 74 -8.80 14.60 6.27
CA LYS A 74 -9.66 14.19 7.40
C LYS A 74 -10.22 15.38 8.16
N LEU A 75 -9.42 16.43 8.33
CA LEU A 75 -9.77 17.67 9.03
C LEU A 75 -10.52 18.68 8.14
N GLY A 76 -10.52 18.47 6.82
CA GLY A 76 -11.18 19.36 5.87
C GLY A 76 -10.48 20.71 5.68
N LEU A 77 -9.16 20.78 5.85
CA LEU A 77 -8.37 22.01 5.70
C LEU A 77 -8.19 22.40 4.22
N PRO A 78 -7.95 23.69 3.89
CA PRO A 78 -7.86 24.18 2.50
C PRO A 78 -6.74 23.56 1.64
N THR A 79 -5.75 22.93 2.27
CA THR A 79 -4.63 22.23 1.62
C THR A 79 -5.02 20.82 1.14
N ARG A 80 -6.20 20.30 1.54
CA ARG A 80 -6.65 18.95 1.20
C ARG A 80 -6.77 18.71 -0.29
N GLU A 81 -7.08 19.73 -1.10
CA GLU A 81 -7.26 19.59 -2.54
C GLU A 81 -5.99 19.06 -3.21
N GLN A 82 -4.80 19.52 -2.80
CA GLN A 82 -3.52 18.99 -3.30
C GLN A 82 -3.34 17.52 -2.93
N TYR A 83 -3.62 17.15 -1.67
CA TYR A 83 -3.46 15.78 -1.21
C TYR A 83 -4.47 14.82 -1.85
N ILE A 84 -5.67 15.28 -2.17
CA ILE A 84 -6.66 14.50 -2.92
C ILE A 84 -6.16 14.22 -4.34
N GLU A 85 -5.57 15.21 -5.02
CA GLU A 85 -4.98 14.99 -6.34
C GLU A 85 -3.78 14.04 -6.30
N ASN A 86 -2.92 14.17 -5.28
CA ASN A 86 -1.82 13.23 -5.07
C ASN A 86 -2.33 11.80 -4.83
N TYR A 87 -3.37 11.65 -4.00
CA TYR A 87 -3.99 10.36 -3.73
C TYR A 87 -4.56 9.73 -4.99
N LYS A 88 -5.30 10.50 -5.80
CA LYS A 88 -5.82 10.03 -7.10
C LYS A 88 -4.69 9.60 -8.03
N GLU A 89 -3.60 10.34 -8.08
CA GLU A 89 -2.46 9.99 -8.92
C GLU A 89 -1.79 8.69 -8.48
N THR A 90 -1.59 8.50 -7.18
CA THR A 90 -1.14 7.23 -6.61
C THR A 90 -2.07 6.07 -7.02
N LEU A 91 -3.40 6.25 -6.91
CA LEU A 91 -4.36 5.22 -7.33
C LEU A 91 -4.27 4.89 -8.83
N ARG A 92 -4.05 5.89 -9.70
CA ARG A 92 -3.86 5.65 -11.15
C ARG A 92 -2.58 4.84 -11.42
N ARG A 93 -1.49 5.12 -10.71
CA ARG A 93 -0.22 4.39 -10.84
C ARG A 93 -0.33 2.96 -10.32
N LEU A 94 -0.99 2.76 -9.19
CA LEU A 94 -1.31 1.43 -8.66
C LEU A 94 -2.18 0.61 -9.62
N ALA A 95 -3.17 1.24 -10.26
CA ALA A 95 -3.99 0.59 -11.27
C ALA A 95 -3.16 0.12 -12.48
N LYS A 96 -2.19 0.93 -12.95
CA LYS A 96 -1.25 0.52 -14.02
C LYS A 96 -0.39 -0.68 -13.62
N ALA A 97 -0.02 -0.77 -12.34
CA ALA A 97 0.73 -1.90 -11.80
C ALA A 97 -0.13 -3.17 -11.60
N GLY A 98 -1.45 -3.08 -11.73
CA GLY A 98 -2.37 -4.23 -11.61
C GLY A 98 -3.03 -4.38 -10.24
N VAL A 99 -2.87 -3.39 -9.35
CA VAL A 99 -3.61 -3.33 -8.07
C VAL A 99 -5.08 -3.10 -8.35
N LYS A 100 -5.95 -3.88 -7.70
CA LYS A 100 -7.41 -3.87 -7.91
C LYS A 100 -8.16 -3.33 -6.70
N VAL A 101 -7.59 -3.50 -5.51
CA VAL A 101 -8.20 -3.11 -4.24
C VAL A 101 -7.22 -2.29 -3.42
N ASN A 102 -7.68 -1.15 -2.91
CA ASN A 102 -6.95 -0.34 -1.95
C ASN A 102 -7.78 -0.26 -0.67
N SER A 103 -7.21 -0.75 0.43
CA SER A 103 -7.78 -0.67 1.77
C SER A 103 -7.26 0.60 2.47
N TYR A 104 -8.16 1.40 3.04
CA TYR A 104 -7.85 2.68 3.68
C TYR A 104 -8.75 2.94 4.88
N HIS A 105 -8.39 3.91 5.73
CA HIS A 105 -9.20 4.34 6.87
C HIS A 105 -9.19 5.86 7.04
N LEU A 106 -10.21 6.39 7.73
CA LEU A 106 -10.36 7.83 8.04
C LEU A 106 -10.20 8.13 9.54
N ARG A 107 -9.55 7.24 10.30
CA ARG A 107 -9.19 7.51 11.70
C ARG A 107 -8.28 8.74 11.76
N CYS A 108 -8.70 9.77 12.49
CA CYS A 108 -7.84 10.90 12.86
C CYS A 108 -6.86 10.43 13.94
N LEU A 109 -5.60 10.80 13.82
CA LEU A 109 -4.66 10.60 14.92
C LEU A 109 -5.02 11.60 16.02
N GLU A 110 -5.21 11.10 17.25
CA GLU A 110 -5.39 11.98 18.40
C GLU A 110 -4.14 12.85 18.51
N ARG A 111 -4.32 14.17 18.40
CA ARG A 111 -3.29 15.12 18.84
C ARG A 111 -3.20 14.96 20.34
N THR A 112 -2.30 14.08 20.81
CA THR A 112 -1.78 14.18 22.18
C THR A 112 -1.07 15.53 22.27
N GLY A 113 -1.81 16.54 22.72
CA GLY A 113 -1.28 17.85 23.08
C GLY A 113 -0.56 17.81 24.41
#